data_AF-A0A838EW91-F1
#
_entry.id   AF-A0A838EW91-F1
#
_cell.length_a   1.000
_cell.length_b   1.000
_cell.length_c   1.000
_cell.angle_alpha   90.00
_cell.angle_beta   90.00
_cell.angle_gamma   90.00
#
_symmetry.space_group_name_H-M   'P 1'
#
loop_
_entity.id
_entity.type
_entity.pdbx_description
1 polymer ?
#
loop_
_entity_poly.entity_id
_entity_poly.type
_entity_poly.pdbx_seq_one_letter_code
_entity_poly.pdbx_strand_id
1 'polypeptide(L)' 'AQHERIKIKNQTIQPPPAERTKLEIMVWRFPLPADGEQKIEYRFIVEHTQDLRVVGLPS' A
#
# COMPACT_ATOMS: atom_id res chain seq x y z
N ALA A 1 -27.69 8.16 -8.80
CA ALA A 1 -26.29 8.58 -8.66
C ALA A 1 -25.44 7.33 -8.52
N GLN A 2 -24.67 6.98 -9.55
CA GLN A 2 -23.84 5.77 -9.54
C GLN A 2 -22.51 6.16 -8.87
N HIS A 3 -22.25 5.61 -7.68
CA HIS A 3 -20.98 5.85 -7.02
C HIS A 3 -19.88 5.12 -7.80
N GLU A 4 -19.01 5.87 -8.48
CA GLU A 4 -17.79 5.33 -9.06
C GLU A 4 -16.95 4.73 -7.92
N ARG A 5 -16.65 3.43 -8.01
CA ARG A 5 -15.97 2.69 -6.94
C ARG A 5 -14.58 2.29 -7.39
N ILE A 6 -13.58 2.93 -6.81
CA ILE A 6 -12.19 2.47 -6.86
C ILE A 6 -11.99 1.53 -5.67
N LYS A 7 -11.42 0.35 -5.91
CA LYS A 7 -11.09 -0.62 -4.86
C LYS A 7 -9.60 -0.91 -4.88
N ILE A 8 -8.95 -0.65 -3.75
CA ILE A 8 -7.54 -1.00 -3.54
C ILE A 8 -7.50 -2.31 -2.76
N LYS A 9 -6.77 -3.30 -3.27
CA LYS A 9 -6.53 -4.57 -2.59
C LYS A 9 -5.04 -4.73 -2.35
N ASN A 10 -4.63 -4.74 -1.08
CA ASN A 10 -3.27 -5.11 -0.69
C ASN A 10 -3.09 -6.60 -0.97
N GLN A 11 -2.17 -6.99 -1.85
CA GLN A 11 -1.83 -8.39 -2.06
C GLN A 11 -0.82 -8.87 -1.02
N THR A 12 0.31 -8.16 -0.91
CA THR A 12 1.42 -8.56 -0.04
C THR A 12 2.14 -7.33 0.50
N ILE A 13 2.54 -7.41 1.75
CA ILE A 13 3.31 -6.37 2.45
C ILE A 13 4.37 -7.09 3.26
N GLN A 14 5.65 -6.87 2.93
CA GLN A 14 6.75 -7.56 3.59
C GLN A 14 7.89 -6.59 3.92
N PRO A 15 8.37 -6.56 5.17
CA PRO A 15 7.85 -7.29 6.33
C PRO A 15 6.47 -6.76 6.78
N PRO A 16 5.70 -7.52 7.59
CA PRO A 16 4.43 -7.03 8.13
C PRO A 16 4.67 -5.81 9.03
N PRO A 17 3.73 -4.84 9.07
CA PRO A 17 3.86 -3.69 9.95
C PRO A 17 3.70 -4.09 11.42
N ALA A 18 4.36 -3.36 12.30
CA ALA A 18 4.21 -3.50 13.75
C ALA A 18 2.83 -3.02 14.21
N GLU A 19 2.28 -2.01 13.55
CA GLU A 19 0.95 -1.46 13.83
C GLU A 19 0.20 -1.22 12.51
N ARG A 20 -1.08 -1.60 12.48
CA ARG A 20 -2.01 -1.27 11.39
C ARG A 20 -3.31 -0.75 11.99
N THR A 21 -3.65 0.49 11.69
CA THR A 21 -4.87 1.11 12.22
C THR A 21 -6.08 0.78 11.35
N LYS A 22 -7.29 1.08 11.86
CA LYS A 22 -8.54 0.96 11.09
C LYS A 22 -8.59 1.86 9.85
N LEU A 23 -7.78 2.90 9.80
CA LEU A 23 -7.65 3.80 8.65
C LEU A 23 -6.56 3.36 7.66
N GLU A 24 -6.08 2.11 7.78
CA GLU A 24 -5.05 1.55 6.90
C GLU A 24 -3.68 2.26 7.00
N ILE A 25 -3.45 3.03 8.06
CA ILE A 25 -2.12 3.55 8.41
C ILE A 25 -1.29 2.38 8.95
N MET A 26 -0.13 2.14 8.33
CA MET A 26 0.81 1.07 8.68
C MET A 26 2.11 1.67 9.20
N VAL A 27 2.62 1.12 10.31
CA VAL A 27 3.85 1.59 10.96
C VAL A 27 4.83 0.44 11.08
N TRP A 28 6.07 0.68 10.65
CA TRP A 28 7.19 -0.22 10.86
C TRP A 28 8.17 0.38 11.85
N ARG A 29 8.77 -0.47 12.67
CA ARG A 29 9.81 -0.09 13.64
C ARG A 29 10.98 -1.04 13.44
N PHE A 30 12.05 -0.55 12.84
CA PHE A 30 13.27 -1.32 12.63
C PHE A 30 14.42 -0.70 13.42
N PRO A 31 15.25 -1.49 14.12
CA PRO A 31 16.59 -1.04 14.43
C PRO A 31 17.38 -0.97 13.12
N LEU A 32 17.83 0.23 12.73
CA LEU A 32 18.69 0.42 11.56
C LEU A 32 20.15 0.48 12.02
N PRO A 33 20.94 -0.59 11.85
CA PRO A 33 22.36 -0.56 12.19
C PRO A 33 23.11 0.40 11.25
N ALA A 34 24.33 0.80 11.65
CA ALA A 34 25.23 1.52 10.74
C ALA A 34 25.39 0.71 9.45
N ASP A 35 25.24 1.39 8.31
CA ASP A 35 25.26 0.81 6.96
C ASP A 35 24.16 -0.24 6.69
N GLY A 36 23.15 -0.33 7.55
CA GLY A 36 22.00 -1.20 7.37
C GLY A 36 21.02 -0.68 6.32
N GLU A 37 20.50 -1.59 5.50
CA GLU A 37 19.37 -1.31 4.60
C GLU A 37 18.13 -2.05 5.12
N GLN A 38 16.98 -1.37 5.11
CA GLN A 38 15.68 -2.01 5.37
C GLN A 38 14.75 -1.73 4.21
N LYS A 39 14.17 -2.80 3.65
CA LYS A 39 13.24 -2.74 2.53
C LYS A 39 11.85 -3.15 2.97
N ILE A 40 10.88 -2.34 2.59
CA ILE A 40 9.46 -2.70 2.66
C ILE A 40 8.98 -2.89 1.23
N GLU A 41 8.60 -4.12 0.90
CA GLU A 41 7.96 -4.45 -0.35
C GLU A 41 6.43 -4.41 -0.17
N TYR A 42 5.77 -3.58 -0.97
CA TYR A 42 4.33 -3.39 -0.92
C TYR A 42 3.74 -3.62 -2.31
N ARG A 43 2.83 -4.60 -2.42
CA ARG A 43 2.12 -4.94 -3.65
C ARG A 43 0.62 -4.79 -3.44
N PHE A 44 -0.02 -4.10 -4.38
CA PHE A 44 -1.45 -3.87 -4.37
C PHE A 44 -2.03 -3.94 -5.79
N ILE A 45 -3.32 -4.24 -5.88
CA ILE A 45 -4.11 -4.10 -7.10
C ILE A 45 -5.05 -2.90 -6.93
N VAL A 46 -5.15 -2.08 -7.97
CA VAL A 46 -6.21 -1.08 -8.11
C VAL A 46 -7.24 -1.62 -9.10
N GLU A 47 -8.47 -1.80 -8.62
CA GLU A 47 -9.63 -2.13 -9.44
C GLU A 47 -10.46 -0.87 -9.63
N HIS A 48 -10.75 -0.50 -10.88
CA HIS A 48 -11.58 0.64 -11.24
C HIS A 48 -12.42 0.34 -12.49
N THR A 49 -13.45 1.16 -12.75
CA THR A 49 -14.25 1.06 -13.97
C THR A 49 -13.42 1.49 -15.19
N GLN A 50 -13.72 0.91 -16.35
CA GLN A 50 -12.94 1.09 -17.58
C GLN A 50 -12.83 2.56 -18.02
N ASP A 51 -13.85 3.36 -17.70
CA ASP A 51 -13.97 4.76 -18.09
C ASP A 51 -13.17 5.70 -17.17
N LEU A 52 -12.63 5.17 -16.07
CA LEU A 52 -11.94 5.96 -15.06
C LEU A 52 -10.43 5.98 -15.31
N ARG A 53 -9.86 7.18 -15.47
CA ARG A 53 -8.42 7.37 -15.64
C ARG A 53 -7.73 7.43 -14.27
N VAL A 54 -6.93 6.41 -13.96
CA VAL A 54 -6.06 6.40 -12.77
C VAL A 54 -4.71 7.04 -13.10
N VAL A 55 -4.24 7.94 -12.24
CA VAL A 55 -2.95 8.62 -12.36
C VAL A 55 -2.18 8.54 -11.05
N GLY A 56 -0.84 8.64 -11.09
CA GLY A 56 0.00 8.67 -9.89
C GLY A 56 0.24 7.31 -9.23
N LEU A 57 0.12 6.20 -9.98
CA LEU A 57 0.57 4.89 -9.51
C LEU A 57 2.11 4.86 -9.45
N PRO A 58 2.69 4.14 -8.48
CA PRO A 58 4.14 3.89 -8.46
C PRO A 58 4.58 3.23 -9.76
N SER A 59 5.72 3.68 -10.31
CA SER A 59 6.37 3.11 -11.50
C SER A 59 7.05 1.79 -11.21
#